data_AF-A0A7T1MN19-F1
#
_entry.id   AF-A0A7T1MN19-F1
#
_cell.length_a   1.000
_cell.length_b   1.000
_cell.length_c   1.000
_cell.angle_alpha   90.00
_cell.angle_beta   90.00
_cell.angle_gamma   90.00
#
_symmetry.space_group_name_H-M   'P 1'
#
loop_
_entity.id
_entity.type
_entity.pdbx_description
1 polymer ?
#
loop_
_entity_poly.entity_id
_entity_poly.type
_entity_poly.pdbx_seq_one_letter_code
_entity_poly.pdbx_strand_id
1 'polypeptide(L)' 'MSQSELLRFLAHVRADPALRQMMADALTADQVSLLAQERGFLVSGSDILRFHGQSASGIRISRIDHPGEYPGRYY' A
#
# COMPACT_ATOMS: atom_id res chain seq x y z
N MET A 1 -1.96 -8.37 14.87
CA MET A 1 -0.51 -8.13 14.83
C MET A 1 -0.01 -7.41 13.55
N SER A 2 -0.88 -6.98 12.63
CA SER A 2 -0.45 -6.42 11.33
C SER A 2 -0.31 -4.89 11.24
N GLN A 3 -1.03 -4.12 12.07
CA GLN A 3 -0.97 -2.65 11.99
C GLN A 3 0.43 -2.11 12.34
N SER A 4 1.14 -2.77 13.24
CA SER A 4 2.49 -2.40 13.67
C SER A 4 3.52 -2.50 12.54
N GLU A 5 3.44 -3.57 11.72
CA GLU A 5 4.37 -3.80 10.61
C GLU A 5 4.13 -2.81 9.46
N LEU A 6 2.87 -2.52 9.14
CA LEU A 6 2.52 -1.49 8.16
C LEU A 6 3.05 -0.10 8.58
N LEU A 7 2.92 0.26 9.85
CA LEU A 7 3.45 1.53 10.36
C LEU A 7 4.98 1.62 10.27
N ARG A 8 5.69 0.51 10.55
CA ARG A 8 7.15 0.44 10.41
C ARG A 8 7.58 0.54 8.95
N PHE A 9 6.86 -0.13 8.06
CA PHE A 9 7.07 0.00 6.61
C PHE A 9 6.88 1.46 6.16
N LEU A 10 5.78 2.12 6.54
CA LEU A 10 5.53 3.52 6.18
C LEU A 10 6.59 4.49 6.74
N ALA A 11 7.08 4.23 7.95
CA ALA A 11 8.19 4.99 8.51
C ALA A 11 9.49 4.80 7.68
N HIS A 12 9.76 3.58 7.21
CA HIS A 12 10.89 3.27 6.33
C HIS A 12 10.75 3.93 4.96
N VAL A 13 9.56 3.88 4.35
CA VAL A 13 9.23 4.58 3.09
C VAL A 13 9.45 6.09 3.20
N ARG A 14 9.14 6.70 4.35
CA ARG A 14 9.40 8.13 4.56
C ARG A 14 10.91 8.45 4.60
N ALA A 15 11.73 7.54 5.13
CA ALA A 15 13.16 7.74 5.26
C ALA A 15 13.94 7.47 3.95
N ASP A 16 13.38 6.68 3.04
CA ASP A 16 14.00 6.29 1.77
C ASP A 16 13.25 6.92 0.56
N PRO A 17 13.82 7.97 -0.08
CA PRO A 17 13.20 8.63 -1.23
C PRO A 17 13.00 7.70 -2.44
N ALA A 18 13.89 6.74 -2.66
CA ALA A 18 13.77 5.79 -3.78
C ALA A 18 12.60 4.84 -3.53
N LEU A 19 12.47 4.34 -2.29
CA LEU A 19 11.33 3.53 -1.89
C LEU A 19 10.01 4.29 -1.97
N ARG A 20 10.02 5.58 -1.63
CA ARG A 20 8.86 6.45 -1.80
C ARG A 20 8.43 6.57 -3.26
N GLN A 21 9.39 6.68 -4.19
CA GLN A 21 9.08 6.69 -5.63
C GLN A 21 8.50 5.35 -6.08
N MET A 22 9.12 4.23 -5.71
CA MET A 22 8.61 2.89 -6.03
C MET A 22 7.19 2.67 -5.49
N MET A 23 6.90 3.17 -4.28
CA MET A 23 5.57 3.07 -3.68
C MET A 23 4.55 4.02 -4.35
N ALA A 24 4.99 5.15 -4.91
CA ALA A 24 4.15 6.05 -5.70
C ALA A 24 3.84 5.47 -7.10
N ASP A 25 4.76 4.70 -7.66
CA ASP A 25 4.59 4.00 -8.94
C ASP A 25 3.73 2.72 -8.79
N ALA A 26 3.56 2.21 -7.57
CA ALA A 26 2.70 1.07 -7.27
C ALA A 26 1.21 1.46 -7.39
N LEU A 27 0.50 0.79 -8.29
CA LEU A 27 -0.91 1.06 -8.62
C LEU A 27 -1.89 0.26 -7.75
N THR A 28 -1.44 -0.85 -7.17
CA THR A 28 -2.31 -1.77 -6.41
C THR A 28 -1.77 -2.05 -5.01
N ALA A 29 -2.68 -2.40 -4.10
CA ALA A 29 -2.32 -2.82 -2.75
C ALA A 29 -1.43 -4.09 -2.75
N ASP A 30 -1.56 -4.93 -3.77
CA ASP A 30 -0.75 -6.14 -3.93
C ASP A 30 0.71 -5.79 -4.28
N GLN A 31 0.92 -4.84 -5.20
CA GLN A 31 2.26 -4.33 -5.51
C GLN A 31 2.95 -3.68 -4.30
N VAL A 32 2.20 -2.92 -3.50
CA VAL A 32 2.72 -2.33 -2.25
C VAL A 32 3.05 -3.42 -1.22
N SER A 33 2.23 -4.49 -1.14
CA SER A 33 2.49 -5.64 -0.27
C SER A 33 3.74 -6.39 -0.68
N LEU A 34 3.97 -6.60 -1.97
CA LEU A 34 5.19 -7.21 -2.50
C LEU A 34 6.42 -6.36 -2.15
N LEU A 35 6.35 -5.05 -2.39
CA LEU A 35 7.43 -4.11 -2.07
C LEU A 35 7.78 -4.13 -0.57
N ALA A 36 6.77 -4.24 0.30
CA ALA A 36 6.99 -4.37 1.74
C ALA A 36 7.65 -5.71 2.11
N GLN A 37 7.19 -6.82 1.52
CA GLN A 37 7.73 -8.16 1.75
C GLN A 37 9.18 -8.31 1.26
N GLU A 38 9.54 -7.71 0.13
CA GLU A 38 10.93 -7.66 -0.38
C GLU A 38 11.89 -6.97 0.60
N ARG A 39 11.37 -6.08 1.44
CA ARG A 39 12.12 -5.39 2.50
C ARG A 39 12.02 -6.08 3.86
N GLY A 40 11.38 -7.25 3.92
CA GLY A 40 11.23 -8.05 5.13
C GLY A 40 10.06 -7.67 6.03
N PHE A 41 9.14 -6.81 5.57
CA PHE A 41 7.95 -6.45 6.33
C PHE A 41 6.80 -7.42 6.02
N LEU A 42 6.12 -7.90 7.07
CA LEU A 42 4.96 -8.80 6.95
C LEU A 42 3.67 -8.00 6.75
N VAL A 43 3.57 -7.32 5.60
CA VAL A 43 2.41 -6.49 5.23
C VAL A 43 1.65 -7.16 4.09
N SER A 44 0.36 -7.44 4.30
CA SER A 44 -0.52 -7.98 3.25
C SER A 44 -1.27 -6.88 2.50
N GLY A 45 -1.71 -7.18 1.28
CA GLY A 45 -2.63 -6.30 0.53
C GLY A 45 -3.91 -5.99 1.29
N SER A 46 -4.41 -6.95 2.08
CA SER A 46 -5.58 -6.75 2.95
C SER A 46 -5.34 -5.73 4.06
N ASP A 47 -4.13 -5.70 4.64
CA ASP A 47 -3.76 -4.72 5.67
C ASP A 47 -3.71 -3.31 5.08
N ILE A 48 -3.18 -3.17 3.86
CA ILE A 48 -3.14 -1.90 3.12
C ILE A 48 -4.55 -1.41 2.81
N LEU A 49 -5.44 -2.31 2.34
CA LEU A 49 -6.84 -1.98 2.07
C LEU A 49 -7.62 -1.61 3.33
N ARG A 50 -7.33 -2.25 4.48
CA ARG A 50 -7.92 -1.86 5.78
C ARG A 50 -7.42 -0.51 6.28
N PHE A 51 -6.19 -0.15 5.93
CA PHE A 51 -5.58 1.14 6.27
C PHE A 51 -6.00 2.27 5.31
N HIS A 52 -6.74 1.95 4.25
CA HIS A 52 -7.26 2.94 3.31
C HIS A 52 -8.02 4.06 4.01
N GLY A 53 -7.69 5.31 3.68
CA GLY A 53 -8.28 6.50 4.30
C GLY A 53 -7.61 6.95 5.60
N GLN A 54 -6.69 6.16 6.15
CA GLN A 54 -5.85 6.54 7.29
C GLN A 54 -4.51 7.11 6.81
N SER A 55 -3.92 7.99 7.62
CA SER A 55 -2.61 8.57 7.36
C SER A 55 -1.67 8.21 8.50
N ALA A 56 -0.48 7.73 8.19
CA ALA A 56 0.54 7.41 9.17
C ALA A 56 1.91 7.87 8.72
N SER A 57 2.71 8.35 9.67
CA SER A 57 4.08 8.81 9.41
C SER A 57 4.19 9.92 8.35
N GLY A 58 3.10 10.65 8.06
CA GLY A 58 3.04 11.65 6.99
C GLY A 58 2.75 11.07 5.60
N ILE A 59 2.48 9.76 5.50
CA ILE A 59 2.05 9.08 4.29
C ILE A 59 0.55 8.79 4.38
N ARG A 60 -0.19 9.18 3.35
CA ARG A 60 -1.62 8.89 3.22
C ARG A 60 -1.80 7.84 2.14
N ILE A 61 -2.48 6.74 2.48
CA ILE A 61 -2.87 5.72 1.49
C ILE A 61 -4.27 6.08 0.99
N SER A 62 -4.35 6.47 -0.28
CA SER A 62 -5.60 6.74 -0.98
C SER A 62 -5.85 5.65 -2.02
N ARG A 63 -7.10 5.19 -2.11
CA ARG A 63 -7.57 4.37 -3.22
C ARG A 63 -7.55 5.28 -4.44
N ILE A 64 -6.85 4.83 -5.46
CA ILE A 64 -6.95 5.42 -6.78
C ILE A 64 -8.17 4.73 -7.39
N ASP A 65 -9.25 5.47 -7.63
CA ASP A 65 -10.34 4.97 -8.45
C ASP A 65 -9.79 4.77 -9.86
N HIS A 66 -9.55 3.51 -10.25
CA HIS A 66 -9.14 3.20 -11.60
C HIS A 66 -10.37 3.36 -12.49
N PRO A 67 -10.38 4.25 -13.51
CA PRO A 67 -11.55 4.49 -14.37
C PRO A 67 -11.83 3.34 -15.36
N GLY A 68 -11.62 2.08 -14.94
CA GLY A 68 -11.69 0.88 -15.76
C GLY A 68 -12.20 -0.35 -15.01
N GLU A 69 -13.04 -0.19 -13.98
CA GLU A 69 -13.86 -1.31 -13.55
C GLU A 69 -14.80 -1.70 -14.70
N TYR A 70 -14.56 -2.87 -15.28
CA TYR A 70 -15.43 -3.49 -16.28
C TYR A 70 -16.83 -3.73 -15.66
N PRO A 71 -17.91 -3.10 -16.16
CA PRO A 71 -19.26 -3.58 -15.89
C PRO A 71 -19.46 -4.88 -16.68
N GLY A 72 -19.10 -6.01 -16.08
CA GLY A 72 -18.92 -7.25 -16.81
C GLY A 72 -19.40 -8.50 -16.07
N ARG A 73 -20.72 -8.71 -16.12
CA ARG A 73 -21.40 -10.02 -16.09
C ARG A 73 -21.48 -10.75 -14.75
N TYR A 74 -22.58 -10.53 -14.05
CA TYR A 74 -23.36 -11.65 -13.53
C TYR A 74 -24.51 -11.88 -14.52
N TYR A 75 -24.53 -13.05 -15.16
CA TYR A 75 -25.71 -13.61 -15.81
C TYR A 75 -26.58 -14.28 -14.75
#